data_AF-A0A2S4K0B2-F1
#
_entry.id   AF-A0A2S4K0B2-F1
#
_cell.length_a   1.000
_cell.length_b   1.000
_cell.length_c   1.000
_cell.angle_alpha   90.00
_cell.angle_beta   90.00
_cell.angle_gamma   90.00
#
_symmetry.space_group_name_H-M   'P 1'
#
loop_
_entity.id
_entity.type
_entity.pdbx_description
1 polymer ?
#
loop_
_entity_poly.entity_id
_entity_poly.type
_entity_poly.pdbx_seq_one_letter_code
_entity_poly.pdbx_strand_id
1 'polypeptide(L)'
;MKQSVRPLISAVVLLFLAAAPLSARSPAEISFGEGLEAFRESRFALAESRFQEALEGSDDEDLTAGAYFWIAKTGMAQHQLDAAERNLEYFLQTYPRHPLAVEARYQQGRLLFLQEDFDGALQSLGRFVERHPDSPFVANAVYWAGEALFNLGRLDEARRMFQTVLRDHPRSFRVEAARYRIAVIELTFREQELLELLRWSHEEYLRAVDEFQRQEAAYRDALASYRQRLQNTADADLREELVRLNTDIQVLQETLRSRDARIRRLEEQITTLRSETARSR
;
A
#
# COMPACT_ATOMS: atom_id res chain seq x y z
N MET A 1 80.56 56.37 40.22
CA MET A 1 80.18 57.66 39.58
C MET A 1 79.71 57.35 38.15
N LYS A 2 78.45 57.71 37.83
CA LYS A 2 77.73 57.70 36.52
C LYS A 2 77.50 56.32 35.85
N GLN A 3 76.32 55.69 35.91
CA GLN A 3 74.98 55.96 35.33
C GLN A 3 74.82 55.70 33.81
N SER A 4 74.00 54.70 33.48
CA SER A 4 72.91 54.73 32.46
C SER A 4 72.08 53.43 32.60
N VAL A 5 70.90 53.46 33.25
CA VAL A 5 69.52 53.54 32.72
C VAL A 5 69.04 52.29 31.93
N ARG A 6 68.00 51.66 32.52
CA ARG A 6 67.11 50.51 32.15
C ARG A 6 66.29 50.75 30.85
N PRO A 7 65.59 49.77 30.18
CA PRO A 7 64.58 48.88 30.81
C PRO A 7 64.20 47.49 30.19
N LEU A 8 63.58 46.69 31.08
CA LEU A 8 62.49 45.70 30.94
C LEU A 8 61.96 45.35 29.53
N ILE A 9 62.06 44.09 29.09
CA ILE A 9 61.15 43.48 28.10
C ILE A 9 60.85 42.01 28.49
N SER A 10 59.54 41.74 28.62
CA SER A 10 58.83 40.47 28.70
C SER A 10 59.50 39.25 28.05
N ALA A 11 59.67 38.17 28.83
CA ALA A 11 59.82 36.84 28.27
C ALA A 11 58.44 36.34 27.80
N VAL A 12 58.32 36.29 26.49
CA VAL A 12 57.19 35.87 25.67
C VAL A 12 56.71 34.46 26.05
N VAL A 13 55.41 34.33 26.30
CA VAL A 13 54.68 33.05 26.27
C VAL A 13 54.70 32.57 24.82
N LEU A 14 55.52 31.55 24.54
CA LEU A 14 55.49 30.81 23.28
C LEU A 14 54.23 29.94 23.26
N LEU A 15 53.11 30.55 22.86
CA LEU A 15 51.89 29.87 22.48
C LEU A 15 52.18 29.18 21.14
N PHE A 16 52.48 27.87 21.17
CA PHE A 16 52.49 27.05 19.96
C PHE A 16 51.05 26.91 19.47
N LEU A 17 50.59 27.89 18.70
CA LEU A 17 49.39 27.77 17.89
C LEU A 17 49.74 26.79 16.77
N ALA A 18 49.51 25.51 17.01
CA ALA A 18 49.46 24.52 15.95
C ALA A 18 48.24 24.89 15.07
N ALA A 19 48.45 25.82 14.13
CA ALA A 19 47.60 25.95 12.98
C ALA A 19 47.72 24.62 12.24
N ALA A 20 46.80 23.70 12.51
CA ALA A 20 46.57 22.57 11.63
C ALA A 20 46.42 23.15 10.22
N PRO A 21 47.16 22.66 9.22
CA PRO A 21 46.97 23.15 7.87
C PRO A 21 45.50 22.95 7.52
N LEU A 22 44.82 24.03 7.13
CA LEU A 22 43.58 23.93 6.37
C LEU A 22 43.99 23.23 5.07
N SER A 23 43.95 21.89 5.03
CA SER A 23 44.12 21.15 3.79
C SER A 23 43.02 21.64 2.86
N ALA A 24 43.40 22.30 1.77
CA ALA A 24 42.44 22.70 0.76
C ALA A 24 41.72 21.44 0.27
N ARG A 25 40.39 21.49 0.22
CA ARG A 25 39.60 20.34 -0.22
C ARG A 25 40.04 19.92 -1.62
N SER A 26 40.16 18.62 -1.84
CA SER A 26 40.45 18.08 -3.16
C SER A 26 39.29 18.38 -4.12
N PRO A 27 39.53 18.43 -5.45
CA PRO A 27 38.45 18.54 -6.42
C PRO A 27 37.37 17.47 -6.22
N ALA A 28 37.76 16.25 -5.86
CA ALA A 28 36.82 15.16 -5.61
C ALA A 28 35.97 15.40 -4.34
N GLU A 29 36.55 15.92 -3.26
CA GLU A 29 35.80 16.31 -2.05
C GLU A 29 34.81 17.44 -2.33
N ILE A 30 35.17 18.37 -3.23
CA ILE A 30 34.28 19.44 -3.67
C ILE A 30 33.12 18.85 -4.47
N SER A 31 33.38 18.04 -5.50
CA SER A 31 32.35 17.38 -6.30
C SER A 31 31.42 16.53 -5.43
N PHE A 32 31.96 15.78 -4.46
CA PHE A 32 31.15 15.00 -3.53
C PHE A 32 30.20 15.89 -2.71
N GLY A 33 30.72 16.99 -2.16
CA GLY A 33 29.91 17.98 -1.43
C GLY A 33 28.81 18.60 -2.29
N GLU A 34 29.11 18.97 -3.54
CA GLU A 34 28.12 19.47 -4.50
C GLU A 34 27.06 18.41 -4.84
N GLY A 35 27.45 17.14 -4.93
CA GLY A 35 26.54 16.02 -5.13
C GLY A 35 25.54 15.88 -3.99
N LEU A 36 26.00 15.99 -2.73
CA LEU A 36 25.12 15.95 -1.55
C LEU A 36 24.10 17.09 -1.55
N GLU A 37 24.54 18.31 -1.85
CA GLU A 37 23.65 19.47 -1.92
C GLU A 37 22.64 19.33 -3.06
N ALA A 38 23.09 18.89 -4.25
CA ALA A 38 22.20 18.62 -5.36
C ALA A 38 21.16 17.54 -5.03
N PHE A 39 21.55 16.47 -4.33
CA PHE A 39 20.63 15.43 -3.87
C PHE A 39 19.58 16.00 -2.91
N ARG A 40 20.00 16.81 -1.94
CA ARG A 40 19.12 17.47 -0.95
C ARG A 40 18.09 18.37 -1.63
N GLU A 41 18.48 19.03 -2.72
CA GLU A 41 17.62 19.88 -3.54
C GLU A 41 16.82 19.11 -4.61
N SER A 42 16.85 17.76 -4.57
CA SER A 42 16.18 16.88 -5.54
C SER A 42 16.66 17.06 -6.99
N ARG A 43 17.83 17.68 -7.20
CA ARG A 43 18.49 17.83 -8.51
C ARG A 43 19.29 16.56 -8.83
N PHE A 44 18.58 15.44 -8.96
CA PHE A 44 19.19 14.11 -8.99
C PHE A 44 20.17 13.89 -10.16
N ALA A 45 19.88 14.41 -11.35
CA ALA A 45 20.81 14.29 -12.49
C ALA A 45 22.15 15.01 -12.23
N LEU A 46 22.11 16.19 -11.58
CA LEU A 46 23.34 16.87 -11.19
C LEU A 46 24.04 16.12 -10.06
N ALA A 47 23.28 15.64 -9.06
CA ALA A 47 23.85 14.88 -7.96
C ALA A 47 24.65 13.67 -8.46
N GLU A 48 24.07 12.91 -9.39
CA GLU A 48 24.72 11.77 -10.05
C GLU A 48 26.01 12.18 -10.76
N SER A 49 25.97 13.21 -11.61
CA SER A 49 27.15 13.73 -12.31
C SER A 49 28.26 14.14 -11.34
N ARG A 50 27.91 14.77 -10.22
CA ARG A 50 28.87 15.22 -9.21
C ARG A 50 29.46 14.08 -8.39
N PHE A 51 28.69 13.05 -8.07
CA PHE A 51 29.24 11.85 -7.44
C PHE A 51 30.12 11.05 -8.39
N GLN A 52 29.82 11.02 -9.70
CA GLN A 52 30.68 10.39 -10.71
C GLN A 52 32.02 11.13 -10.82
N GLU A 53 32.02 12.47 -10.89
CA GLU A 53 33.26 13.26 -10.86
C GLU A 53 34.09 13.03 -9.59
N ALA A 54 33.42 12.90 -8.44
CA ALA A 54 34.10 12.57 -7.18
C ALA A 54 34.75 11.19 -7.20
N LEU A 55 34.11 10.22 -7.86
CA LEU A 55 34.62 8.85 -8.01
C LEU A 55 35.84 8.79 -8.94
N GLU A 56 35.85 9.55 -10.04
CA GLU A 56 36.96 9.59 -10.99
C GLU A 56 38.21 10.30 -10.47
N GLY A 57 38.02 11.30 -9.59
CA GLY A 57 39.09 12.17 -9.10
C GLY A 57 39.72 11.73 -7.78
N SER A 58 39.37 10.57 -7.22
CA SER A 58 39.73 10.18 -5.85
C SER A 58 40.34 8.79 -5.74
N ASP A 59 41.46 8.71 -5.03
CA ASP A 59 42.02 7.47 -4.49
C ASP A 59 41.63 7.24 -3.00
N ASP A 60 40.87 8.18 -2.41
CA ASP A 60 40.39 8.09 -1.03
C ASP A 60 39.25 7.06 -0.92
N GLU A 61 39.46 6.03 -0.11
CA GLU A 61 38.53 4.91 0.06
C GLU A 61 37.18 5.34 0.66
N ASP A 62 37.18 6.28 1.61
CA ASP A 62 35.95 6.77 2.27
C ASP A 62 35.11 7.60 1.29
N LEU A 63 35.77 8.47 0.51
CA LEU A 63 35.09 9.25 -0.53
C LEU A 63 34.53 8.35 -1.63
N THR A 64 35.32 7.38 -2.11
CA THR A 64 34.92 6.42 -3.15
C THR A 64 33.74 5.56 -2.66
N ALA A 65 33.80 5.05 -1.43
CA ALA A 65 32.70 4.31 -0.82
C ALA A 65 31.43 5.18 -0.69
N GLY A 66 31.58 6.42 -0.22
CA GLY A 66 30.51 7.40 -0.18
C GLY A 66 29.88 7.64 -1.56
N ALA A 67 30.69 7.82 -2.60
CA ALA A 67 30.23 8.10 -3.96
C ALA A 67 29.35 6.95 -4.50
N TYR A 68 29.80 5.69 -4.40
CA TYR A 68 28.99 4.53 -4.80
C TYR A 68 27.64 4.48 -4.09
N PHE A 69 27.63 4.69 -2.77
CA PHE A 69 26.40 4.69 -1.99
C PHE A 69 25.43 5.80 -2.42
N TRP A 70 25.93 7.02 -2.65
CA TRP A 70 25.08 8.14 -3.05
C TRP A 70 24.64 8.08 -4.50
N ILE A 71 25.47 7.53 -5.41
CA ILE A 71 25.04 7.19 -6.78
C ILE A 71 23.88 6.19 -6.72
N ALA A 72 23.99 5.14 -5.89
CA ALA A 72 22.91 4.18 -5.74
C ALA A 72 21.60 4.83 -5.24
N LYS A 73 21.66 5.65 -4.18
CA LYS A 73 20.48 6.37 -3.67
C LYS A 73 19.90 7.36 -4.68
N THR A 74 20.75 7.98 -5.48
CA THR A 74 20.33 8.89 -6.55
C THR A 74 19.62 8.12 -7.67
N GLY A 75 20.16 6.97 -8.09
CA GLY A 75 19.52 6.08 -9.05
C GLY A 75 18.15 5.57 -8.56
N MET A 76 18.03 5.21 -7.27
CA MET A 76 16.74 4.87 -6.66
C MET A 76 15.72 6.01 -6.77
N ALA A 77 16.14 7.25 -6.54
CA ALA A 77 15.26 8.42 -6.63
C ALA A 77 14.84 8.73 -8.07
N GLN A 78 15.68 8.38 -9.05
CA GLN A 78 15.39 8.52 -10.49
C GLN A 78 14.68 7.31 -11.10
N HIS A 79 14.32 6.29 -10.31
CA HIS A 79 13.82 4.99 -10.81
C HIS A 79 14.78 4.25 -11.75
N GLN A 80 16.08 4.54 -11.69
CA GLN A 80 17.13 3.81 -12.41
C GLN A 80 17.59 2.60 -11.57
N LEU A 81 16.70 1.62 -11.41
CA LEU A 81 16.85 0.58 -10.39
C LEU A 81 18.05 -0.36 -10.65
N ASP A 82 18.31 -0.73 -11.90
CA ASP A 82 19.46 -1.60 -12.24
C ASP A 82 20.81 -0.94 -11.94
N ALA A 83 20.91 0.37 -12.20
CA ALA A 83 22.12 1.12 -11.90
C ALA A 83 22.28 1.29 -10.38
N ALA A 84 21.18 1.54 -9.68
CA ALA A 84 21.18 1.62 -8.23
C ALA A 84 21.62 0.30 -7.59
N GLU A 85 21.13 -0.83 -8.09
CA GLU A 85 21.48 -2.17 -7.61
C GLU A 85 22.97 -2.44 -7.76
N ARG A 86 23.52 -2.25 -8.96
CA ARG A 86 24.96 -2.47 -9.22
C ARG A 86 25.84 -1.65 -8.29
N ASN A 87 25.54 -0.37 -8.10
CA ASN A 87 26.35 0.51 -7.25
C ASN A 87 26.20 0.16 -5.76
N LEU A 88 25.00 -0.18 -5.31
CA LEU A 88 24.74 -0.56 -3.92
C LEU A 88 25.37 -1.91 -3.57
N GLU A 89 25.30 -2.87 -4.50
CA GLU A 89 25.93 -4.17 -4.36
C GLU A 89 27.46 -4.02 -4.32
N TYR A 90 28.04 -3.26 -5.25
CA TYR A 90 29.47 -2.98 -5.23
C TYR A 90 29.92 -2.37 -3.91
N PHE A 91 29.16 -1.40 -3.39
CA PHE A 91 29.44 -0.79 -2.09
C PHE A 91 29.39 -1.81 -0.94
N LEU A 92 28.35 -2.65 -0.88
CA LEU A 92 28.17 -3.63 0.19
C LEU A 92 29.22 -4.76 0.16
N GLN A 93 29.70 -5.13 -1.03
CA GLN A 93 30.74 -6.14 -1.22
C GLN A 93 32.13 -5.59 -0.89
N THR A 94 32.44 -4.37 -1.33
CA THR A 94 33.78 -3.77 -1.22
C THR A 94 33.99 -3.10 0.13
N TYR A 95 32.96 -2.45 0.68
CA TYR A 95 33.05 -1.63 1.90
C TYR A 95 32.10 -2.11 3.03
N PRO A 96 32.09 -3.40 3.40
CA PRO A 96 31.09 -3.98 4.31
C PRO A 96 31.12 -3.44 5.75
N ARG A 97 32.20 -2.74 6.13
CA ARG A 97 32.44 -2.12 7.45
C ARG A 97 32.36 -0.60 7.44
N HIS A 98 32.10 0.02 6.29
CA HIS A 98 31.99 1.47 6.17
C HIS A 98 30.85 2.00 7.05
N PRO A 99 30.93 3.24 7.58
CA PRO A 99 29.86 3.81 8.40
C PRO A 99 28.47 3.79 7.75
N LEU A 100 28.43 3.89 6.41
CA LEU A 100 27.18 3.83 5.62
C LEU A 100 26.68 2.39 5.36
N ALA A 101 27.42 1.34 5.74
CA ALA A 101 27.07 -0.06 5.47
C ALA A 101 25.74 -0.49 6.09
N VAL A 102 25.40 0.02 7.27
CA VAL A 102 24.10 -0.26 7.91
C VAL A 102 22.98 0.37 7.10
N GLU A 103 23.09 1.64 6.71
CA GLU A 103 22.07 2.27 5.86
C GLU A 103 21.97 1.57 4.50
N ALA A 104 23.10 1.21 3.88
CA ALA A 104 23.13 0.52 2.59
C ALA A 104 22.38 -0.82 2.63
N ARG A 105 22.51 -1.61 3.70
CA ARG A 105 21.73 -2.86 3.88
C ARG A 105 20.24 -2.59 3.99
N TYR A 106 19.84 -1.51 4.65
CA TYR A 106 18.45 -1.07 4.65
C TYR A 106 17.98 -0.66 3.24
N GLN A 107 18.78 0.15 2.53
CA GLN A 107 18.45 0.59 1.17
C GLN A 107 18.37 -0.60 0.21
N GLN A 108 19.11 -1.69 0.43
CA GLN A 108 19.02 -2.90 -0.39
C GLN A 108 17.62 -3.51 -0.32
N GLY A 109 17.05 -3.64 0.88
CA GLY A 109 15.67 -4.11 1.04
C GLY A 109 14.63 -3.15 0.43
N ARG A 110 14.87 -1.84 0.55
CA ARG A 110 14.00 -0.83 -0.08
C ARG A 110 14.11 -0.81 -1.60
N LEU A 111 15.29 -1.10 -2.16
CA LEU A 111 15.50 -1.20 -3.60
C LEU A 111 14.72 -2.38 -4.18
N LEU A 112 14.77 -3.55 -3.52
CA LEU A 112 13.96 -4.72 -3.92
C LEU A 112 12.46 -4.38 -3.94
N PHE A 113 11.98 -3.61 -2.96
CA PHE A 113 10.60 -3.13 -2.98
C PHE A 113 10.30 -2.24 -4.20
N LEU A 114 11.22 -1.32 -4.56
CA LEU A 114 11.07 -0.47 -5.75
C LEU A 114 11.13 -1.27 -7.05
N GLN A 115 11.84 -2.39 -7.06
CA GLN A 115 11.89 -3.37 -8.15
C GLN A 115 10.65 -4.28 -8.20
N GLU A 116 9.69 -4.08 -7.29
CA GLU A 116 8.49 -4.93 -7.12
C GLU A 116 8.80 -6.39 -6.71
N ASP A 117 10.05 -6.68 -6.33
CA ASP A 117 10.41 -7.94 -5.68
C ASP A 117 10.04 -7.87 -4.19
N PHE A 118 8.74 -7.99 -3.93
CA PHE A 118 8.20 -7.86 -2.59
C PHE A 118 8.65 -8.99 -1.65
N ASP A 119 8.83 -10.21 -2.16
CA ASP A 119 9.34 -11.33 -1.37
C ASP A 119 10.81 -11.14 -1.00
N GLY A 120 11.64 -10.72 -1.97
CA GLY A 120 13.04 -10.36 -1.71
C GLY A 120 13.17 -9.18 -0.75
N ALA A 121 12.32 -8.15 -0.89
CA ALA A 121 12.26 -7.02 0.02
C ALA A 121 11.95 -7.48 1.45
N LEU A 122 10.97 -8.38 1.64
CA LEU A 122 10.65 -8.92 2.96
C LEU A 122 11.82 -9.66 3.59
N GLN A 123 12.49 -10.53 2.83
CA GLN A 123 13.64 -11.27 3.33
C GLN A 123 14.78 -10.32 3.71
N SER A 124 15.06 -9.33 2.86
CA SER A 124 16.16 -8.38 3.07
C SER A 124 15.90 -7.46 4.27
N LEU A 125 14.69 -6.88 4.35
CA LEU A 125 14.29 -6.00 5.45
C LEU A 125 14.14 -6.75 6.78
N GLY A 126 13.64 -8.00 6.76
CA GLY A 126 13.60 -8.86 7.94
C GLY A 126 15.00 -9.12 8.51
N ARG A 127 15.95 -9.54 7.66
CA ARG A 127 17.36 -9.71 8.07
C ARG A 127 17.97 -8.42 8.58
N PHE A 128 17.61 -7.27 8.01
CA PHE A 128 18.09 -5.98 8.48
C PHE A 128 17.62 -5.70 9.92
N VAL A 129 16.33 -5.89 10.21
CA VAL A 129 15.76 -5.70 11.55
C VAL A 129 16.39 -6.65 12.57
N GLU A 130 16.61 -7.92 12.19
CA GLU A 130 17.25 -8.91 13.06
C GLU A 130 18.71 -8.58 13.38
N ARG A 131 19.48 -8.12 12.39
CA ARG A 131 20.93 -7.89 12.53
C ARG A 131 21.27 -6.50 13.08
N HIS A 132 20.36 -5.54 12.93
CA HIS A 132 20.58 -4.15 13.31
C HIS A 132 19.39 -3.58 14.13
N PRO A 133 19.00 -4.22 15.25
CA PRO A 133 17.79 -3.86 16.00
C PRO A 133 17.82 -2.46 16.60
N ASP A 134 19.01 -1.90 16.86
CA ASP A 134 19.18 -0.55 17.42
C ASP A 134 19.34 0.53 16.34
N SER A 135 19.24 0.17 15.06
CA SER A 135 19.45 1.11 13.96
C SER A 135 18.32 2.13 13.84
N PRO A 136 18.61 3.41 13.53
CA PRO A 136 17.57 4.41 13.25
C PRO A 136 16.69 4.06 12.05
N PHE A 137 17.10 3.09 11.21
CA PHE A 137 16.33 2.63 10.06
C PHE A 137 15.37 1.48 10.37
N VAL A 138 15.33 0.92 11.59
CA VAL A 138 14.43 -0.20 11.92
C VAL A 138 12.96 0.15 11.68
N ALA A 139 12.51 1.32 12.15
CA ALA A 139 11.13 1.75 11.91
C ALA A 139 10.81 1.89 10.41
N ASN A 140 11.80 2.29 9.60
CA ASN A 140 11.66 2.34 8.14
C ASN A 140 11.60 0.94 7.54
N ALA A 141 12.45 0.02 7.98
CA ALA A 141 12.48 -1.34 7.46
C ALA A 141 11.18 -2.09 7.76
N VAL A 142 10.66 -1.98 8.99
CA VAL A 142 9.36 -2.56 9.37
C VAL A 142 8.22 -1.95 8.55
N TYR A 143 8.25 -0.63 8.31
CA TYR A 143 7.26 0.02 7.44
C TYR A 143 7.30 -0.54 6.01
N TRP A 144 8.49 -0.60 5.38
CA TRP A 144 8.62 -1.12 4.02
C TRP A 144 8.32 -2.63 3.91
N ALA A 145 8.56 -3.41 4.97
CA ALA A 145 8.09 -4.79 5.04
C ALA A 145 6.54 -4.85 5.06
N GLY A 146 5.89 -3.96 5.82
CA GLY A 146 4.44 -3.80 5.77
C GLY A 146 3.93 -3.44 4.37
N GLU A 147 4.62 -2.53 3.66
CA GLU A 147 4.29 -2.16 2.28
C GLU A 147 4.44 -3.33 1.31
N ALA A 148 5.50 -4.12 1.44
CA ALA A 148 5.70 -5.32 0.63
C ALA A 148 4.57 -6.35 0.85
N LEU A 149 4.20 -6.60 2.11
CA LEU A 149 3.07 -7.49 2.44
C LEU A 149 1.74 -6.96 1.90
N PHE A 150 1.54 -5.64 1.93
CA PHE A 150 0.35 -5.00 1.38
C PHE A 150 0.24 -5.24 -0.12
N ASN A 151 1.33 -5.07 -0.87
CA ASN A 151 1.36 -5.31 -2.32
C ASN A 151 1.23 -6.80 -2.68
N LEU A 152 1.66 -7.71 -1.80
CA LEU A 152 1.42 -9.14 -1.92
C LEU A 152 -0.03 -9.57 -1.58
N GLY A 153 -0.90 -8.64 -1.19
CA GLY A 153 -2.27 -8.94 -0.75
C GLY A 153 -2.36 -9.62 0.62
N ARG A 154 -1.23 -9.73 1.35
CA ARG A 154 -1.15 -10.32 2.70
C ARG A 154 -1.56 -9.29 3.75
N LEU A 155 -2.81 -8.81 3.64
CA LEU A 155 -3.30 -7.63 4.36
C LEU A 155 -3.23 -7.75 5.89
N ASP A 156 -3.52 -8.94 6.44
CA ASP A 156 -3.42 -9.16 7.88
C ASP A 156 -1.98 -9.08 8.40
N GLU A 157 -1.01 -9.55 7.63
CA GLU A 157 0.41 -9.46 7.96
C GLU A 157 0.91 -8.03 7.81
N ALA A 158 0.51 -7.35 6.73
CA ALA A 158 0.80 -5.93 6.52
C ALA A 158 0.30 -5.10 7.70
N ARG A 159 -0.95 -5.31 8.14
CA ARG A 159 -1.54 -4.63 9.31
C ARG A 159 -0.69 -4.83 10.55
N ARG A 160 -0.22 -6.05 10.81
CA ARG A 160 0.66 -6.34 11.97
C ARG A 160 1.97 -5.57 11.88
N MET A 161 2.61 -5.48 10.71
CA MET A 161 3.84 -4.71 10.55
C MET A 161 3.62 -3.22 10.80
N PHE A 162 2.55 -2.63 10.27
CA PHE A 162 2.22 -1.23 10.54
C PHE A 162 1.89 -0.99 12.01
N GLN A 163 1.20 -1.91 12.69
CA GLN A 163 0.95 -1.84 14.12
C GLN A 163 2.24 -1.87 14.95
N THR A 164 3.23 -2.68 14.54
CA THR A 164 4.57 -2.68 15.15
C THR A 164 5.23 -1.31 15.04
N VAL A 165 5.11 -0.60 13.90
CA VAL A 165 5.62 0.78 13.78
C VAL A 165 4.97 1.71 14.81
N LEU A 166 3.65 1.62 15.01
CA LEU A 166 2.95 2.47 15.97
C LEU A 166 3.31 2.16 17.43
N ARG A 167 3.48 0.87 17.75
CA ARG A 167 3.73 0.39 19.11
C ARG A 167 5.18 0.59 19.54
N ASP A 168 6.12 0.17 18.68
CA ASP A 168 7.54 0.07 19.04
C ASP A 168 8.34 1.29 18.57
N HIS A 169 7.80 2.07 17.62
CA HIS A 169 8.45 3.26 17.08
C HIS A 169 7.54 4.52 17.04
N PRO A 170 6.90 4.89 18.16
CA PRO A 170 5.87 5.95 18.20
C PRO A 170 6.36 7.36 17.86
N ARG A 171 7.68 7.59 17.79
CA ARG A 171 8.30 8.87 17.38
C ARG A 171 8.84 8.86 15.96
N SER A 172 8.70 7.75 15.22
CA SER A 172 9.14 7.65 13.84
C SER A 172 8.27 8.50 12.92
N PHE A 173 8.87 9.10 11.90
CA PHE A 173 8.13 9.76 10.82
C PHE A 173 7.22 8.81 10.02
N ARG A 174 7.38 7.50 10.20
CA ARG A 174 6.53 6.46 9.59
C ARG A 174 5.20 6.23 10.31
N VAL A 175 4.99 6.81 11.50
CA VAL A 175 3.78 6.59 12.29
C VAL A 175 2.52 6.98 11.52
N GLU A 176 2.49 8.17 10.93
CA GLU A 176 1.29 8.63 10.20
C GLU A 176 1.04 7.82 8.92
N ALA A 177 2.11 7.47 8.19
CA ALA A 177 2.00 6.61 7.02
C ALA A 177 1.49 5.20 7.40
N ALA A 178 1.96 4.63 8.51
CA ALA A 178 1.49 3.35 9.02
C ALA A 178 0.03 3.40 9.47
N ARG A 179 -0.41 4.46 10.16
CA ARG A 179 -1.83 4.67 10.51
C ARG A 179 -2.71 4.71 9.28
N TYR A 180 -2.30 5.49 8.28
CA TYR A 180 -3.01 5.57 7.01
C TYR A 180 -3.16 4.19 6.38
N ARG A 181 -2.08 3.40 6.30
CA ARG A 181 -2.13 2.08 5.67
C ARG A 181 -3.00 1.09 6.46
N ILE A 182 -3.01 1.15 7.79
CA ILE A 182 -3.95 0.38 8.61
C ILE A 182 -5.40 0.75 8.28
N ALA A 183 -5.72 2.05 8.19
CA ALA A 183 -7.07 2.50 7.87
C ALA A 183 -7.52 2.02 6.47
N VAL A 184 -6.61 2.02 5.49
CA VAL A 184 -6.88 1.46 4.15
C VAL A 184 -7.21 -0.03 4.24
N ILE A 185 -6.41 -0.81 4.98
CA ILE A 185 -6.65 -2.25 5.18
C ILE A 185 -8.01 -2.50 5.86
N GLU A 186 -8.34 -1.73 6.91
CA GLU A 186 -9.61 -1.86 7.62
C GLU A 186 -10.82 -1.52 6.74
N LEU A 187 -10.69 -0.52 5.85
CA LEU A 187 -11.71 -0.20 4.87
C LEU A 187 -11.93 -1.36 3.90
N THR A 188 -10.86 -1.98 3.41
CA THR A 188 -10.94 -3.15 2.52
C THR A 188 -11.66 -4.31 3.20
N PHE A 189 -11.35 -4.62 4.46
CA PHE A 189 -12.06 -5.68 5.19
C PHE A 189 -13.54 -5.37 5.38
N ARG A 190 -13.90 -4.12 5.71
CA ARG A 190 -15.31 -3.71 5.84
C ARG A 190 -16.06 -3.80 4.52
N GLU A 191 -15.42 -3.46 3.41
CA GLU A 191 -16.01 -3.60 2.08
C GLU A 191 -16.27 -5.07 1.74
N GLN A 192 -15.32 -5.97 2.01
CA GLN A 192 -15.50 -7.40 1.82
C GLN A 192 -16.66 -7.95 2.64
N GLU A 193 -16.73 -7.61 3.93
CA GLU A 193 -17.85 -8.00 4.82
C GLU A 193 -19.19 -7.49 4.28
N LEU A 194 -19.26 -6.23 3.84
CA LEU A 194 -20.48 -5.66 3.28
C LEU A 194 -20.91 -6.40 2.00
N LEU A 195 -19.97 -6.73 1.12
CA LEU A 195 -20.24 -7.49 -0.10
C LEU A 195 -20.76 -8.91 0.22
N GLU A 196 -20.21 -9.55 1.24
CA GLU A 196 -20.69 -10.87 1.70
C GLU A 196 -22.10 -10.80 2.27
N LEU A 197 -22.40 -9.81 3.11
CA LEU A 197 -23.74 -9.57 3.66
C LEU A 197 -24.76 -9.28 2.57
N LEU A 198 -24.39 -8.46 1.59
CA LEU A 198 -25.24 -8.16 0.43
C LEU A 198 -25.55 -9.43 -0.36
N ARG A 199 -24.52 -10.25 -0.65
CA ARG A 199 -24.69 -11.55 -1.33
C ARG A 199 -25.63 -12.46 -0.56
N TRP A 200 -25.40 -12.63 0.74
CA TRP A 200 -26.24 -13.48 1.59
C TRP A 200 -27.70 -13.00 1.61
N SER A 201 -27.94 -11.70 1.79
CA SER A 201 -29.30 -11.13 1.78
C SER A 201 -30.03 -11.35 0.45
N HIS A 202 -29.31 -11.28 -0.68
CA HIS A 202 -29.88 -11.52 -1.99
C HIS A 202 -30.24 -13.00 -2.20
N GLU A 203 -29.38 -13.91 -1.75
CA GLU A 203 -29.65 -15.34 -1.80
C GLU A 203 -30.87 -15.72 -0.95
N GLU A 204 -31.01 -15.17 0.26
CA GLU A 204 -32.19 -15.40 1.11
C GLU A 204 -33.47 -14.85 0.46
N TYR A 205 -33.41 -13.66 -0.16
CA TYR A 205 -34.53 -13.12 -0.92
C TYR A 205 -34.96 -14.05 -2.06
N LEU A 206 -33.99 -14.55 -2.85
CA LEU A 206 -34.28 -15.47 -3.95
C LEU A 206 -34.90 -16.79 -3.44
N ARG A 207 -34.43 -17.33 -2.31
CA ARG A 207 -35.02 -18.52 -1.70
C ARG A 207 -36.45 -18.29 -1.25
N ALA A 208 -36.73 -17.16 -0.60
CA ALA A 208 -38.09 -16.82 -0.15
C ALA A 208 -39.07 -16.68 -1.33
N VAL A 209 -38.62 -16.07 -2.44
CA VAL A 209 -39.42 -15.97 -3.68
C VAL A 209 -39.71 -17.35 -4.26
N ASP A 210 -38.70 -18.23 -4.33
CA ASP A 210 -38.87 -19.58 -4.84
C ASP A 210 -39.82 -20.43 -3.95
N GLU A 211 -39.73 -20.29 -2.63
CA GLU A 211 -40.66 -20.95 -1.70
C GLU A 211 -42.09 -20.43 -1.87
N PHE A 212 -42.27 -19.11 -2.00
CA PHE A 212 -43.58 -18.51 -2.26
C PHE A 212 -44.19 -19.03 -3.57
N GLN A 213 -43.40 -19.09 -4.64
CA GLN A 213 -43.85 -19.62 -5.94
C GLN A 213 -44.27 -21.10 -5.83
N ARG A 214 -43.51 -21.91 -5.08
CA ARG A 214 -43.87 -23.31 -4.81
C ARG A 214 -45.17 -23.44 -4.02
N GLN A 215 -45.38 -22.61 -3.00
CA GLN A 215 -46.63 -22.60 -2.23
C GLN A 215 -47.82 -22.16 -3.10
N GLU A 216 -47.66 -21.11 -3.92
CA GLU A 216 -48.70 -20.64 -4.83
C GLU A 216 -49.14 -21.75 -5.80
N ALA A 217 -48.19 -22.48 -6.37
CA ALA A 217 -48.47 -23.62 -7.25
C ALA A 217 -49.28 -24.70 -6.54
N ALA A 218 -48.90 -25.08 -5.32
CA ALA A 218 -49.62 -26.06 -4.52
C ALA A 218 -51.06 -25.62 -4.20
N TYR A 219 -51.28 -24.35 -3.85
CA TYR A 219 -52.62 -23.81 -3.63
C TYR A 219 -53.45 -23.81 -4.91
N ARG A 220 -52.85 -23.50 -6.06
CA ARG A 220 -53.52 -23.53 -7.35
C ARG A 220 -54.01 -24.93 -7.70
N ASP A 221 -53.19 -25.94 -7.47
CA ASP A 221 -53.54 -27.36 -7.72
C ASP A 221 -54.64 -27.84 -6.76
N ALA A 222 -54.56 -27.46 -5.48
CA ALA A 222 -55.59 -27.75 -4.50
C ALA A 222 -56.94 -27.11 -4.86
N LEU A 223 -56.94 -25.83 -5.26
CA LEU A 223 -58.14 -25.13 -5.71
C LEU A 223 -58.76 -25.77 -6.96
N ALA A 224 -57.95 -26.19 -7.93
CA ALA A 224 -58.44 -26.93 -9.10
C ALA A 224 -59.15 -28.23 -8.70
N SER A 225 -58.56 -28.99 -7.78
CA SER A 225 -59.13 -30.23 -7.26
C SER A 225 -60.43 -30.03 -6.48
N TYR A 226 -60.53 -28.94 -5.71
CA TYR A 226 -61.77 -28.57 -5.02
C TYR A 226 -62.87 -28.17 -5.99
N ARG A 227 -62.55 -27.34 -7.00
CA ARG A 227 -63.50 -26.93 -8.05
C ARG A 227 -64.09 -28.13 -8.78
N GLN A 228 -63.25 -29.08 -9.16
CA GLN A 228 -63.70 -30.29 -9.86
C GLN A 228 -64.66 -31.13 -9.00
N ARG A 229 -64.36 -31.29 -7.71
CA ARG A 229 -65.27 -31.96 -6.76
C ARG A 229 -66.60 -31.23 -6.63
N LEU A 230 -66.56 -29.91 -6.44
CA LEU A 230 -67.76 -29.08 -6.32
C LEU A 230 -68.64 -29.14 -7.58
N GLN A 231 -68.06 -29.06 -8.78
CA GLN A 231 -68.84 -29.20 -10.02
C GLN A 231 -69.58 -30.55 -10.12
N ASN A 232 -68.97 -31.62 -9.62
CA ASN A 232 -69.57 -32.96 -9.66
C ASN A 232 -70.68 -33.15 -8.60
N THR A 233 -70.67 -32.39 -7.51
CA THR A 233 -71.62 -32.54 -6.38
C THR A 233 -72.62 -31.39 -6.18
N ALA A 234 -72.47 -30.26 -6.88
CA ALA A 234 -73.27 -29.06 -6.65
C ALA A 234 -74.64 -29.05 -7.36
N ASP A 235 -75.65 -28.51 -6.67
CA ASP A 235 -76.99 -28.21 -7.19
C ASP A 235 -76.98 -27.00 -8.15
N ALA A 236 -78.04 -26.79 -8.94
CA ALA A 236 -78.04 -25.89 -10.11
C ALA A 236 -77.61 -24.43 -9.82
N ASP A 237 -78.11 -23.83 -8.73
CA ASP A 237 -77.78 -22.43 -8.36
C ASP A 237 -76.30 -22.28 -7.94
N LEU A 238 -75.76 -23.28 -7.24
CA LEU A 238 -74.33 -23.32 -6.88
C LEU A 238 -73.42 -23.47 -8.10
N ARG A 239 -73.90 -24.10 -9.19
CA ARG A 239 -73.14 -24.20 -10.44
C ARG A 239 -73.00 -22.84 -11.13
N GLU A 240 -74.05 -22.02 -11.11
CA GLU A 240 -74.02 -20.69 -11.72
C GLU A 240 -73.09 -19.73 -10.93
N GLU A 241 -73.16 -19.77 -9.60
CA GLU A 241 -72.24 -19.01 -8.74
C GLU A 241 -70.78 -19.46 -8.92
N LEU A 242 -70.53 -20.77 -9.06
CA LEU A 242 -69.20 -21.31 -9.37
C LEU A 242 -68.65 -20.84 -10.72
N VAL A 243 -69.49 -20.75 -11.75
CA VAL A 243 -69.08 -20.23 -13.06
C VAL A 243 -68.65 -18.78 -12.93
N ARG A 244 -69.43 -17.95 -12.20
CA ARG A 244 -69.09 -16.55 -11.98
C ARG A 244 -67.77 -16.37 -11.21
N LEU A 245 -67.59 -17.08 -10.10
CA LEU A 245 -66.34 -17.06 -9.32
C LEU A 245 -65.13 -17.55 -10.13
N ASN A 246 -65.32 -18.50 -11.05
CA ASN A 246 -64.26 -18.94 -11.95
C ASN A 246 -63.83 -17.84 -12.92
N THR A 247 -64.77 -17.11 -13.49
CA THR A 247 -64.49 -15.96 -14.36
C THR A 247 -63.73 -14.89 -13.59
N ASP A 248 -64.14 -14.56 -12.37
CA ASP A 248 -63.47 -13.56 -11.53
C ASP A 248 -62.02 -13.97 -11.21
N ILE A 249 -61.80 -15.26 -10.93
CA ILE A 249 -60.44 -15.78 -10.67
C ILE A 249 -59.57 -15.74 -11.94
N GLN A 250 -60.13 -15.98 -13.13
CA GLN A 250 -59.36 -15.84 -14.38
C GLN A 250 -58.91 -14.39 -14.61
N VAL A 251 -59.79 -13.41 -14.38
CA VAL A 251 -59.45 -11.99 -14.50
C VAL A 251 -58.35 -11.60 -13.51
N LEU A 252 -58.42 -12.09 -12.27
CA LEU A 252 -57.39 -11.86 -11.26
C LEU A 252 -56.04 -12.48 -11.67
N GLN A 253 -56.05 -13.69 -12.25
CA GLN A 253 -54.83 -14.34 -12.74
C GLN A 253 -54.18 -13.58 -13.90
N GLU A 254 -54.95 -13.05 -14.84
CA GLU A 254 -54.41 -12.20 -15.92
C GLU A 254 -53.83 -10.89 -15.38
N THR A 255 -54.48 -10.30 -14.38
CA THR A 255 -54.00 -9.09 -13.71
C THR A 255 -52.65 -9.35 -13.01
N LEU A 256 -52.50 -10.49 -12.33
CA LEU A 256 -51.24 -10.89 -11.71
C LEU A 256 -50.13 -11.08 -12.75
N ARG A 257 -50.39 -11.83 -13.84
CA ARG A 257 -49.42 -12.03 -14.93
C ARG A 257 -48.94 -10.71 -15.55
N SER A 258 -49.85 -9.75 -15.72
CA SER A 258 -49.54 -8.40 -16.20
C SER A 258 -48.58 -7.67 -15.25
N ARG A 259 -48.82 -7.76 -13.94
CA ARG A 259 -47.96 -7.16 -12.92
C ARG A 259 -46.57 -7.81 -12.91
N ASP A 260 -46.48 -9.14 -12.98
CA ASP A 260 -45.19 -9.85 -13.03
C ASP A 260 -44.37 -9.46 -14.26
N ALA A 261 -45.01 -9.34 -15.42
CA ALA A 261 -44.34 -8.90 -16.64
C ALA A 261 -43.79 -7.46 -16.50
N ARG A 262 -44.48 -6.61 -15.75
CA ARG A 262 -44.01 -5.24 -15.46
C ARG A 262 -42.84 -5.24 -14.49
N ILE A 263 -42.87 -6.10 -13.47
CA ILE A 263 -41.75 -6.27 -12.53
C ILE A 263 -40.49 -6.70 -13.28
N ARG A 264 -40.58 -7.74 -14.13
CA ARG A 264 -39.43 -8.21 -14.93
C ARG A 264 -38.80 -7.13 -15.81
N ARG A 265 -39.62 -6.30 -16.49
CA ARG A 265 -39.09 -5.18 -17.28
C ARG A 265 -38.34 -4.16 -16.42
N LEU A 266 -38.83 -3.88 -15.22
CA LEU A 266 -38.17 -2.95 -14.30
C LEU A 266 -36.84 -3.54 -13.79
N GLU A 267 -36.80 -4.84 -13.51
CA GLU A 267 -35.57 -5.54 -13.15
C GLU A 267 -34.52 -5.46 -14.26
N GLU A 268 -34.91 -5.74 -15.52
CA GLU A 268 -34.05 -5.61 -16.70
C GLU A 268 -33.47 -4.20 -16.84
N GLN A 269 -34.30 -3.16 -16.68
CA GLN A 269 -33.87 -1.76 -16.71
C GLN A 269 -32.83 -1.45 -15.62
N ILE A 270 -33.04 -1.95 -14.40
CA ILE A 270 -32.10 -1.77 -13.28
C ILE A 270 -30.75 -2.43 -13.58
N THR A 271 -30.75 -3.66 -14.12
CA THR A 271 -29.50 -4.33 -14.53
C THR A 271 -28.74 -3.56 -15.63
N THR A 272 -29.47 -3.01 -16.60
CA THR A 272 -28.88 -2.22 -17.70
C THR A 272 -28.20 -0.96 -17.17
N LEU A 273 -28.91 -0.19 -16.33
CA LEU A 273 -28.37 1.01 -15.67
C LEU A 273 -27.14 0.71 -14.81
N ARG A 274 -27.12 -0.41 -14.09
CA ARG A 274 -25.97 -0.84 -13.28
C ARG A 274 -24.74 -1.11 -14.16
N SER A 275 -24.91 -1.76 -15.31
CA SER A 275 -23.82 -2.03 -16.26
C SER A 275 -23.26 -0.77 -16.94
N GLU A 276 -24.09 0.22 -17.20
CA GLU A 276 -23.68 1.51 -17.76
C GLU A 276 -22.89 2.33 -16.73
N THR A 277 -23.32 2.30 -15.47
CA THR A 277 -22.65 3.01 -14.37
C THR A 277 -21.29 2.39 -14.02
N ALA A 278 -21.12 1.08 -14.26
CA ALA A 278 -19.84 0.38 -14.09
C ALA A 278 -18.85 0.63 -15.25
N ARG A 279 -19.32 1.04 -16.44
CA ARG A 279 -18.49 1.38 -17.59
C ARG A 279 -18.06 2.86 -17.63
N SER A 280 -18.70 3.70 -16.84
CA SER A 280 -18.42 5.15 -16.77
C SER A 280 -17.50 5.56 -15.61
N ARG A 281 -16.98 4.58 -14.86
CA ARG A 281 -15.93 4.72 -13.84
C ARG A 281 -14.65 4.05 -14.34
#